data_AF-A0A7S8CX05-F1
#
_entry.id   AF-A0A7S8CX05-F1
#
_cell.length_a   1.000
_cell.length_b   1.000
_cell.length_c   1.000
_cell.angle_alpha   90.00
_cell.angle_beta   90.00
_cell.angle_gamma   90.00
#
_symmetry.space_group_name_H-M   'P 1'
#
loop_
_entity.id
_entity.type
_entity.pdbx_description
1 polymer ?
#
loop_
_entity_poly.entity_id
_entity_poly.type
_entity_poly.pdbx_seq_one_letter_code
_entity_poly.pdbx_strand_id
1 'polypeptide(L)'
;MAEAVGLAASVIAIIDLSAKVATLCFQYSTAVGNARADFAHLQSRLNDLDACLRGVHRVLHGPNNQALPISRELIDSLDGCKSELAQVQNRLDPGKARKTMRRLGLRALKWPFDSKEVSGIVANLERYKQTIMLCLQVDQTKSQVTIQFAHHIHSESPQTSVYWVHASSRPRFEEAYRSIAERLQLPRRNDPDVDVLELVRDCLQTEEAGSWLMILDNADDVNLFYPIHISGAKAATGLANENTIARTDQQPLAAYLPKCRNGTILVTSRSMDAAERLTGSHKAIHRVSTMDDAQGFQLFRNKLDGDFDKHAAADLLRALDYIPLAITQAAAYINRRAPRISIKSYLDTFRESDKKKGSLLNRDAGDLRRYETVSNSVVTTWQVTFEQIRHERPSAAKLLSFMSFFNPQGIPEFVLYDYNADPTDEADRDVVRDSFEDDLDILRGYSLVSVTETGGVFLHAILDIRGGQ
;
A
#
# COMPACT_ATOMS: atom_id res chain seq x y z
N MET A 1 -20.62 5.72 10.75
CA MET A 1 -21.19 4.46 11.27
C MET A 1 -21.81 3.56 10.19
N ALA A 2 -22.68 4.06 9.30
CA ALA A 2 -23.32 3.23 8.26
C ALA A 2 -22.32 2.57 7.27
N GLU A 3 -21.20 3.25 6.97
CA GLU A 3 -20.20 2.78 6.00
C GLU A 3 -19.27 1.69 6.56
N ALA A 4 -18.89 1.80 7.85
CA ALA A 4 -18.16 0.73 8.56
C ALA A 4 -19.00 -0.53 8.70
N VAL A 5 -20.32 -0.38 8.90
CA VAL A 5 -21.29 -1.50 8.89
C VAL A 5 -21.41 -2.11 7.50
N GLY A 6 -21.38 -1.30 6.43
CA GLY A 6 -21.38 -1.78 5.03
C GLY A 6 -20.12 -2.56 4.63
N LEU A 7 -18.94 -2.13 5.10
CA LEU A 7 -17.67 -2.85 4.92
C LEU A 7 -17.63 -4.15 5.72
N ALA A 8 -18.00 -4.11 7.00
CA ALA A 8 -18.09 -5.31 7.82
C ALA A 8 -19.03 -6.34 7.18
N ALA A 9 -20.21 -5.91 6.71
CA ALA A 9 -21.14 -6.76 5.98
C ALA A 9 -20.54 -7.31 4.68
N SER A 10 -19.76 -6.52 3.94
CA SER A 10 -19.09 -6.96 2.71
C SER A 10 -17.98 -7.97 2.99
N VAL A 11 -17.15 -7.74 4.02
CA VAL A 11 -16.11 -8.67 4.47
C VAL A 11 -16.72 -9.99 4.95
N ILE A 12 -17.79 -9.94 5.76
CA ILE A 12 -18.55 -11.13 6.18
C ILE A 12 -19.10 -11.88 4.96
N ALA A 13 -19.68 -11.16 4.00
CA ALA A 13 -20.22 -11.78 2.79
C ALA A 13 -19.12 -12.49 1.97
N ILE A 14 -17.92 -11.92 1.87
CA ILE A 14 -16.79 -12.54 1.16
C ILE A 14 -16.27 -13.76 1.94
N ILE A 15 -16.18 -13.70 3.27
CA ILE A 15 -15.82 -14.84 4.14
C ILE A 15 -16.81 -16.00 3.92
N ASP A 16 -18.12 -15.71 3.98
CA ASP A 16 -19.16 -16.72 3.79
C ASP A 16 -19.14 -17.31 2.38
N LEU A 17 -18.92 -16.48 1.35
CA LEU A 17 -18.78 -16.93 -0.03
C LEU A 17 -17.55 -17.82 -0.20
N SER A 18 -16.40 -17.42 0.35
CA SER A 18 -15.16 -18.20 0.31
C SER A 18 -15.34 -19.58 0.94
N ALA A 19 -15.96 -19.65 2.13
CA ALA A 19 -16.23 -20.91 2.83
C ALA A 19 -17.19 -21.82 2.03
N LYS A 20 -18.22 -21.25 1.39
CA LYS A 20 -19.14 -21.99 0.52
C LYS A 20 -18.42 -22.52 -0.73
N VAL A 21 -17.61 -21.70 -1.39
CA VAL A 21 -16.80 -22.12 -2.54
C VAL A 21 -15.84 -23.24 -2.14
N ALA A 22 -15.14 -23.13 -1.01
CA ALA A 22 -14.22 -24.16 -0.51
C ALA A 22 -14.96 -25.49 -0.24
N THR A 23 -16.15 -25.43 0.37
CA THR A 23 -16.99 -26.60 0.63
C THR A 23 -17.44 -27.27 -0.67
N LEU A 24 -17.89 -26.49 -1.65
CA LEU A 24 -18.29 -27.00 -2.95
C LEU A 24 -17.11 -27.62 -3.71
N CYS A 25 -15.96 -26.95 -3.70
CA CYS A 25 -14.71 -27.49 -4.25
C CYS A 25 -14.37 -28.85 -3.62
N PHE A 26 -14.53 -28.99 -2.30
CA PHE A 26 -14.29 -30.25 -1.60
C PHE A 26 -15.24 -31.35 -2.09
N GLN A 27 -16.53 -31.05 -2.27
CA GLN A 27 -17.52 -32.01 -2.81
C GLN A 27 -17.12 -32.50 -4.21
N TYR A 28 -16.68 -31.61 -5.12
CA TYR A 28 -16.17 -32.03 -6.43
C TYR A 28 -14.88 -32.83 -6.32
N SER A 29 -13.97 -32.49 -5.40
CA SER A 29 -12.71 -33.24 -5.21
C SER A 29 -12.95 -34.69 -4.79
N THR A 30 -14.04 -34.95 -4.04
CA THR A 30 -14.45 -36.31 -3.65
C THR A 30 -15.20 -37.05 -4.76
N ALA A 31 -15.72 -36.33 -5.76
CA ALA A 31 -16.56 -36.88 -6.83
C ALA A 31 -15.85 -36.99 -8.20
N VAL A 32 -14.74 -36.26 -8.43
CA VAL A 32 -14.05 -36.14 -9.72
C VAL A 32 -12.54 -36.25 -9.54
N GLY A 33 -11.94 -37.36 -10.02
CA GLY A 33 -10.51 -37.67 -9.77
C GLY A 33 -9.48 -36.78 -10.48
N ASN A 34 -9.81 -36.19 -11.63
CA ASN A 34 -8.85 -35.48 -12.49
C ASN A 34 -8.64 -33.98 -12.15
N ALA A 35 -9.35 -33.42 -11.16
CA ALA A 35 -9.31 -31.98 -10.82
C ALA A 35 -8.47 -31.66 -9.55
N ARG A 36 -7.68 -32.61 -9.05
CA ARG A 36 -7.11 -32.57 -7.69
C ARG A 36 -6.04 -31.48 -7.47
N ALA A 37 -5.28 -31.13 -8.51
CA ALA A 37 -4.23 -30.10 -8.44
C ALA A 37 -4.83 -28.68 -8.48
N ASP A 38 -5.75 -28.43 -9.41
CA ASP A 38 -6.52 -27.18 -9.52
C ASP A 38 -7.31 -26.90 -8.22
N PHE A 39 -7.88 -27.96 -7.64
CA PHE A 39 -8.54 -27.92 -6.33
C PHE A 39 -7.60 -27.47 -5.21
N ALA A 40 -6.43 -28.11 -5.08
CA ALA A 40 -5.49 -27.80 -4.00
C ALA A 40 -4.99 -26.34 -4.09
N HIS A 41 -4.78 -25.83 -5.31
CA HIS A 41 -4.34 -24.46 -5.53
C HIS A 41 -5.43 -23.44 -5.17
N LEU A 42 -6.66 -23.65 -5.64
CA LEU A 42 -7.79 -22.78 -5.30
C LEU A 42 -8.12 -22.83 -3.80
N GLN A 43 -8.10 -24.01 -3.18
CA GLN A 43 -8.36 -24.17 -1.74
C GLN A 43 -7.29 -23.48 -0.89
N SER A 44 -6.01 -23.61 -1.24
CA SER A 44 -4.94 -22.88 -0.55
C SER A 44 -5.17 -21.38 -0.61
N ARG A 45 -5.59 -20.84 -1.76
CA ARG A 45 -5.82 -19.40 -1.94
C ARG A 45 -7.05 -18.90 -1.19
N LEU A 46 -8.12 -19.68 -1.17
CA LEU A 46 -9.32 -19.36 -0.39
C LEU A 46 -9.04 -19.34 1.11
N ASN A 47 -8.18 -20.25 1.60
CA ASN A 47 -7.72 -20.25 2.99
C ASN A 47 -6.85 -19.02 3.30
N ASP A 48 -5.93 -18.65 2.40
CA ASP A 48 -5.10 -17.45 2.55
C ASP A 48 -5.98 -16.17 2.59
N LEU A 49 -6.99 -16.10 1.74
CA LEU A 49 -7.96 -15.00 1.68
C LEU A 49 -8.88 -14.96 2.92
N ASP A 50 -9.35 -16.11 3.42
CA ASP A 50 -10.18 -16.20 4.64
C ASP A 50 -9.39 -15.73 5.88
N ALA A 51 -8.13 -16.16 6.03
CA ALA A 51 -7.26 -15.70 7.12
C ALA A 51 -7.05 -14.18 7.08
N CYS A 52 -6.84 -13.62 5.88
CA CYS A 52 -6.72 -12.19 5.63
C CYS A 52 -8.00 -11.43 6.04
N LEU A 53 -9.16 -11.82 5.51
CA LEU A 53 -10.44 -11.14 5.74
C LEU A 53 -10.92 -11.27 7.20
N ARG A 54 -10.60 -12.36 7.89
CA ARG A 54 -10.83 -12.48 9.35
C ARG A 54 -9.92 -11.57 10.16
N GLY A 55 -8.72 -11.27 9.66
CA GLY A 55 -7.87 -10.20 10.19
C GLY A 55 -8.58 -8.84 10.08
N VAL A 56 -9.05 -8.51 8.88
CA VAL A 56 -9.80 -7.27 8.58
C VAL A 56 -11.08 -7.15 9.42
N HIS A 57 -11.85 -8.22 9.55
CA HIS A 57 -13.07 -8.26 10.37
C HIS A 57 -12.79 -8.01 11.85
N ARG A 58 -11.69 -8.54 12.39
CA ARG A 58 -11.29 -8.28 13.79
C ARG A 58 -10.89 -6.83 14.01
N VAL A 59 -10.28 -6.17 13.02
CA VAL A 59 -9.97 -4.73 13.07
C VAL A 59 -11.25 -3.90 13.09
N LEU A 60 -12.24 -4.25 12.27
CA LEU A 60 -13.54 -3.56 12.21
C LEU A 60 -14.40 -3.71 13.47
N HIS A 61 -14.12 -4.70 14.33
CA HIS A 61 -14.95 -5.05 15.49
C HIS A 61 -14.19 -5.08 16.83
N GLY A 62 -12.95 -4.56 16.87
CA GLY A 62 -12.14 -4.50 18.09
C GLY A 62 -12.67 -3.48 19.12
N PRO A 63 -12.32 -3.61 20.42
CA PRO A 63 -12.81 -2.72 21.49
C PRO A 63 -12.37 -1.24 21.31
N ASN A 64 -11.34 -1.00 20.50
CA ASN A 64 -11.02 0.31 19.94
C ASN A 64 -11.58 0.35 18.51
N ASN A 65 -12.80 0.87 18.36
CA ASN A 65 -13.56 0.88 17.11
C ASN A 65 -12.93 1.86 16.09
N GLN A 66 -11.74 1.52 15.58
CA GLN A 66 -11.01 2.32 14.59
C GLN A 66 -11.59 2.05 13.20
N ALA A 67 -12.13 3.09 12.57
CA ALA A 67 -12.70 3.02 11.24
C ALA A 67 -11.58 2.68 10.23
N LEU A 68 -11.78 1.59 9.47
CA LEU A 68 -10.86 1.24 8.39
C LEU A 68 -10.92 2.31 7.30
N PRO A 69 -9.78 2.67 6.71
CA PRO A 69 -9.74 3.57 5.56
C PRO A 69 -10.52 3.00 4.38
N ILE A 70 -11.60 3.64 4.00
CA ILE A 70 -12.40 3.22 2.84
C ILE A 70 -11.91 4.00 1.62
N SER A 71 -10.91 3.47 0.91
CA SER A 71 -10.60 3.98 -0.44
C SER A 71 -11.60 3.39 -1.43
N ARG A 72 -11.88 4.13 -2.51
CA ARG A 72 -12.67 3.59 -3.63
C ARG A 72 -12.03 2.32 -4.19
N GLU A 73 -10.71 2.27 -4.22
CA GLU A 73 -9.93 1.10 -4.59
C GLU A 73 -10.15 -0.11 -3.64
N LEU A 74 -10.31 0.13 -2.33
CA LEU A 74 -10.66 -0.92 -1.36
C LEU A 74 -12.09 -1.42 -1.59
N ILE A 75 -13.05 -0.53 -1.83
CA ILE A 75 -14.44 -0.90 -2.16
C ILE A 75 -14.47 -1.71 -3.45
N ASP A 76 -13.85 -1.20 -4.51
CA ASP A 76 -13.80 -1.85 -5.83
C ASP A 76 -13.10 -3.22 -5.74
N SER A 77 -12.08 -3.36 -4.90
CA SER A 77 -11.40 -4.64 -4.65
C SER A 77 -12.26 -5.62 -3.86
N LEU A 78 -13.00 -5.15 -2.85
CA LEU A 78 -13.92 -5.98 -2.08
C LEU A 78 -15.12 -6.43 -2.95
N ASP A 79 -15.69 -5.52 -3.74
CA ASP A 79 -16.78 -5.82 -4.67
C ASP A 79 -16.32 -6.72 -5.82
N GLY A 80 -15.13 -6.48 -6.37
CA GLY A 80 -14.49 -7.35 -7.34
C GLY A 80 -14.26 -8.76 -6.78
N CYS A 81 -13.72 -8.87 -5.57
CA CYS A 81 -13.51 -10.14 -4.88
C CYS A 81 -14.82 -10.88 -4.61
N LYS A 82 -15.85 -10.15 -4.16
CA LYS A 82 -17.19 -10.69 -3.91
C LYS A 82 -17.85 -11.20 -5.19
N SER A 83 -17.76 -10.43 -6.28
CA SER A 83 -18.28 -10.79 -7.60
C SER A 83 -17.62 -12.04 -8.15
N GLU A 84 -16.28 -12.11 -8.08
CA GLU A 84 -15.51 -13.27 -8.54
C GLU A 84 -15.92 -14.54 -7.77
N LEU A 85 -15.96 -14.49 -6.44
CA LEU A 85 -16.38 -15.62 -5.60
C LEU A 85 -17.83 -16.03 -5.86
N ALA A 86 -18.74 -15.07 -6.07
CA ALA A 86 -20.14 -15.36 -6.40
C ALA A 86 -20.28 -16.05 -7.76
N GLN A 87 -19.48 -15.67 -8.77
CA GLN A 87 -19.45 -16.35 -10.07
C GLN A 87 -18.94 -17.78 -9.94
N VAL A 88 -17.85 -17.98 -9.17
CA VAL A 88 -17.31 -19.32 -8.91
C VAL A 88 -18.32 -20.20 -8.18
N GLN A 89 -18.94 -19.67 -7.12
CA GLN A 89 -19.99 -20.38 -6.36
C GLN A 89 -21.17 -20.78 -7.27
N ASN A 90 -21.64 -19.88 -8.13
CA ASN A 90 -22.77 -20.13 -9.02
C ASN A 90 -22.50 -21.26 -10.03
N ARG A 91 -21.25 -21.38 -10.51
CA ARG A 91 -20.84 -22.46 -11.42
C ARG A 91 -20.64 -23.78 -10.67
N LEU A 92 -20.23 -23.73 -9.42
CA LEU A 92 -20.07 -24.92 -8.58
C LEU A 92 -21.39 -25.46 -8.00
N ASP A 93 -22.44 -24.64 -7.89
CA ASP A 93 -23.71 -25.04 -7.24
C ASP A 93 -24.31 -26.34 -7.86
N PRO A 94 -24.34 -27.45 -7.09
CA PRO A 94 -24.83 -28.73 -7.56
C PRO A 94 -26.34 -28.73 -7.82
N GLY A 95 -27.12 -27.80 -7.27
CA GLY A 95 -28.56 -27.67 -7.54
C GLY A 95 -28.86 -27.28 -9.00
N LYS A 96 -28.09 -26.35 -9.55
CA LYS A 96 -28.13 -25.99 -10.98
C LYS A 96 -27.54 -27.09 -11.85
N ALA A 97 -26.39 -27.64 -11.45
CA ALA A 97 -25.73 -28.71 -12.21
C ALA A 97 -26.60 -29.98 -12.29
N ARG A 98 -27.26 -30.39 -11.21
CA ARG A 98 -28.18 -31.56 -11.19
C ARG A 98 -29.45 -31.33 -12.01
N LYS A 99 -30.02 -30.11 -12.03
CA LYS A 99 -31.15 -29.79 -12.93
C LYS A 99 -30.76 -29.90 -14.40
N THR A 100 -29.59 -29.38 -14.77
CA THR A 100 -29.07 -29.46 -16.14
C THR A 100 -28.68 -30.89 -16.53
N MET A 101 -28.04 -31.64 -15.63
CA MET A 101 -27.68 -33.05 -15.84
C MET A 101 -28.91 -33.95 -15.98
N ARG A 102 -29.98 -33.70 -15.21
CA ARG A 102 -31.26 -34.44 -15.32
C ARG A 102 -31.98 -34.16 -16.65
N ARG A 103 -31.76 -32.99 -17.27
CA ARG A 103 -32.23 -32.68 -18.64
C ARG A 103 -31.37 -33.34 -19.73
N LEU A 104 -30.10 -33.63 -19.45
CA LEU A 104 -29.11 -34.17 -20.41
C LEU A 104 -28.76 -35.66 -20.19
N GLY A 105 -29.37 -36.34 -19.21
CA GLY A 105 -29.17 -37.77 -18.95
C GLY A 105 -27.87 -38.17 -18.21
N LEU A 106 -27.13 -37.20 -17.65
CA LEU A 106 -25.85 -37.46 -16.96
C LEU A 106 -26.04 -37.77 -15.45
N ARG A 107 -25.27 -38.72 -14.90
CA ARG A 107 -25.40 -39.19 -13.49
C ARG A 107 -24.25 -38.78 -12.55
N ALA A 108 -23.15 -38.22 -13.07
CA ALA A 108 -21.98 -37.85 -12.28
C ALA A 108 -21.67 -36.35 -12.41
N LEU A 109 -21.34 -35.70 -11.30
CA LEU A 109 -20.91 -34.29 -11.25
C LEU A 109 -19.63 -34.13 -12.10
N LYS A 110 -19.63 -33.15 -13.02
CA LYS A 110 -18.45 -32.80 -13.82
C LYS A 110 -17.89 -31.47 -13.32
N TRP A 111 -16.57 -31.42 -13.11
CA TRP A 111 -15.89 -30.17 -12.77
C TRP A 111 -16.17 -29.10 -13.85
N PRO A 112 -16.69 -27.91 -13.49
CA PRO A 112 -17.24 -26.97 -14.47
C PRO A 112 -16.20 -26.01 -15.03
N PHE A 113 -14.92 -26.11 -14.66
CA PHE A 113 -13.85 -25.22 -15.10
C PHE A 113 -12.74 -26.00 -15.82
N ASP A 114 -12.03 -25.33 -16.72
CA ASP A 114 -10.71 -25.79 -17.15
C ASP A 114 -9.58 -25.19 -16.27
N SER A 115 -8.35 -25.70 -16.42
CA SER A 115 -7.21 -25.28 -15.60
C SER A 115 -6.78 -23.82 -15.85
N LYS A 116 -7.04 -23.27 -17.05
CA LYS A 116 -6.74 -21.87 -17.39
C LYS A 116 -7.71 -20.94 -16.67
N GLU A 117 -8.99 -21.28 -16.65
CA GLU A 117 -10.01 -20.56 -15.87
C GLU A 117 -9.68 -20.59 -14.38
N VAL A 118 -9.30 -21.75 -13.82
CA VAL A 118 -8.91 -21.86 -12.40
C VAL A 118 -7.68 -20.99 -12.10
N SER A 119 -6.69 -21.00 -12.99
CA SER A 119 -5.50 -20.16 -12.85
C SER A 119 -5.84 -18.66 -12.88
N GLY A 120 -6.76 -18.23 -13.74
CA GLY A 120 -7.26 -16.86 -13.80
C GLY A 120 -8.00 -16.44 -12.53
N ILE A 121 -8.88 -17.29 -12.01
CA ILE A 121 -9.58 -17.07 -10.73
C ILE A 121 -8.57 -16.92 -9.59
N VAL A 122 -7.58 -17.81 -9.52
CA VAL A 122 -6.53 -17.76 -8.50
C VAL A 122 -5.73 -16.46 -8.58
N ALA A 123 -5.35 -16.03 -9.80
CA ALA A 123 -4.63 -14.77 -10.00
C ALA A 123 -5.48 -13.55 -9.58
N ASN A 124 -6.78 -13.53 -9.91
CA ASN A 124 -7.70 -12.47 -9.52
C ASN A 124 -7.87 -12.39 -8.00
N LEU A 125 -8.10 -13.53 -7.34
CA LEU A 125 -8.23 -13.58 -5.87
C LEU A 125 -6.94 -13.15 -5.17
N GLU A 126 -5.78 -13.52 -5.70
CA GLU A 126 -4.50 -13.07 -5.17
C GLU A 126 -4.32 -11.56 -5.35
N ARG A 127 -4.69 -11.01 -6.51
CA ARG A 127 -4.66 -9.57 -6.78
C ARG A 127 -5.56 -8.79 -5.83
N TYR A 128 -6.82 -9.22 -5.65
CA TYR A 128 -7.73 -8.55 -4.72
C TYR A 128 -7.24 -8.61 -3.28
N LYS A 129 -6.72 -9.78 -2.85
CA LYS A 129 -6.09 -9.92 -1.53
C LYS A 129 -4.93 -8.94 -1.37
N GLN A 130 -4.06 -8.84 -2.38
CA GLN A 130 -2.93 -7.91 -2.38
C GLN A 130 -3.40 -6.47 -2.25
N THR A 131 -4.37 -6.02 -3.05
CA THR A 131 -4.91 -4.65 -2.99
C THR A 131 -5.63 -4.36 -1.67
N ILE A 132 -6.38 -5.33 -1.11
CA ILE A 132 -7.01 -5.17 0.21
C ILE A 132 -5.96 -4.98 1.31
N MET A 133 -4.85 -5.73 1.25
CA MET A 133 -3.73 -5.56 2.19
C MET A 133 -2.94 -4.27 1.95
N LEU A 134 -2.88 -3.82 0.70
CA LEU A 134 -2.21 -2.62 0.23
C LEU A 134 -2.82 -1.35 0.80
N CYS A 135 -4.14 -1.25 0.79
CA CYS A 135 -4.86 -0.13 1.40
C CYS A 135 -4.67 -0.02 2.93
N LEU A 136 -4.10 -1.06 3.57
CA LEU A 136 -3.93 -1.16 5.02
C LEU A 136 -2.48 -0.91 5.52
N GLN A 137 -1.46 -0.76 4.65
CA GLN A 137 -0.05 -1.02 5.02
C GLN A 137 1.00 0.12 4.94
N VAL A 138 0.68 1.32 4.48
CA VAL A 138 1.63 2.07 3.64
C VAL A 138 2.89 2.76 4.23
N ASP A 139 3.01 3.17 5.52
CA ASP A 139 4.13 4.11 5.90
C ASP A 139 5.06 3.72 7.08
N GLN A 140 5.37 2.44 7.25
CA GLN A 140 5.79 1.96 8.57
C GLN A 140 7.25 2.24 9.03
N THR A 141 8.12 2.91 8.26
CA THR A 141 9.47 3.28 8.73
C THR A 141 9.53 4.75 9.17
N LYS A 142 9.00 5.66 8.36
CA LYS A 142 8.92 7.10 8.70
C LYS A 142 8.00 7.34 9.89
N SER A 143 6.87 6.62 9.97
CA SER A 143 5.99 6.69 11.15
C SER A 143 6.68 6.17 12.41
N GLN A 144 7.60 5.20 12.35
CA GLN A 144 8.30 4.69 13.54
C GLN A 144 9.35 5.66 14.09
N VAL A 145 10.13 6.30 13.21
CA VAL A 145 11.03 7.39 13.61
C VAL A 145 10.23 8.54 14.22
N THR A 146 9.08 8.84 13.63
CA THR A 146 8.16 9.89 14.10
C THR A 146 7.54 9.58 15.45
N ILE A 147 7.15 8.32 15.71
CA ILE A 147 6.68 7.87 17.03
C ILE A 147 7.77 8.05 18.08
N GLN A 148 9.02 7.64 17.78
CA GLN A 148 10.13 7.82 18.71
C GLN A 148 10.41 9.31 18.97
N PHE A 149 10.38 10.13 17.94
CA PHE A 149 10.51 11.59 18.06
C PHE A 149 9.40 12.19 18.94
N ALA A 150 8.15 11.79 18.73
CA ALA A 150 7.02 12.23 19.55
C ALA A 150 7.19 11.87 21.03
N HIS A 151 7.63 10.64 21.32
CA HIS A 151 7.94 10.23 22.69
C HIS A 151 9.09 11.02 23.30
N HIS A 152 10.13 11.32 22.52
CA HIS A 152 11.26 12.11 22.97
C HIS A 152 10.83 13.54 23.32
N ILE A 153 10.08 14.21 22.44
CA ILE A 153 9.53 15.55 22.72
C ILE A 153 8.66 15.54 23.97
N HIS A 154 7.79 14.54 24.13
CA HIS A 154 6.97 14.44 25.32
C HIS A 154 7.81 14.21 26.60
N SER A 155 8.94 13.51 26.51
CA SER A 155 9.84 13.30 27.64
C SER A 155 10.62 14.55 28.03
N GLU A 156 11.05 15.35 27.05
CA GLU A 156 11.82 16.59 27.29
C GLU A 156 10.92 17.77 27.65
N SER A 157 9.71 17.81 27.10
CA SER A 157 8.70 18.84 27.33
C SER A 157 7.32 18.21 27.55
N PRO A 158 7.03 17.72 28.77
CA PRO A 158 5.76 17.06 29.09
C PRO A 158 4.51 17.94 28.86
N GLN A 159 4.69 19.25 28.92
CA GLN A 159 3.68 20.27 28.62
C GLN A 159 3.36 20.42 27.12
N THR A 160 4.19 19.89 26.23
CA THR A 160 3.94 19.94 24.78
C THR A 160 2.94 18.85 24.39
N SER A 161 1.79 19.27 23.86
CA SER A 161 0.77 18.35 23.39
C SER A 161 1.14 17.77 22.02
N VAL A 162 0.87 16.48 21.81
CA VAL A 162 1.14 15.81 20.52
C VAL A 162 -0.18 15.40 19.89
N TYR A 163 -0.40 15.85 18.65
CA TYR A 163 -1.57 15.52 17.84
C TYR A 163 -1.16 14.74 16.60
N TRP A 164 -1.78 13.58 16.37
CA TRP A 164 -1.51 12.75 15.20
C TRP A 164 -2.64 12.88 14.19
N VAL A 165 -2.31 13.27 12.96
CA VAL A 165 -3.25 13.50 11.86
C VAL A 165 -2.85 12.63 10.68
N HIS A 166 -3.73 11.72 10.27
CA HIS A 166 -3.51 10.92 9.07
C HIS A 166 -3.85 11.73 7.82
N ALA A 167 -2.84 12.05 7.03
CA ALA A 167 -2.88 12.95 5.88
C ALA A 167 -3.01 12.22 4.52
N SER A 168 -3.28 10.92 4.53
CA SER A 168 -3.40 10.10 3.31
C SER A 168 -4.67 10.38 2.49
N SER A 169 -5.68 11.01 3.09
CA SER A 169 -6.92 11.42 2.41
C SER A 169 -7.66 12.48 3.22
N ARG A 170 -8.49 13.30 2.55
CA ARG A 170 -9.32 14.33 3.21
C ARG A 170 -10.23 13.78 4.32
N PRO A 171 -10.96 12.66 4.15
CA PRO A 171 -11.80 12.12 5.22
C PRO A 171 -11.01 11.74 6.49
N ARG A 172 -9.81 11.17 6.35
CA ARG A 172 -8.96 10.83 7.52
C ARG A 172 -8.44 12.09 8.21
N PHE A 173 -8.09 13.10 7.42
CA PHE A 173 -7.68 14.38 7.94
C PHE A 173 -8.80 15.02 8.76
N GLU A 174 -10.03 15.03 8.24
CA GLU A 174 -11.23 15.49 8.93
C GLU A 174 -11.56 14.68 10.18
N GLU A 175 -11.44 13.35 10.14
CA GLU A 175 -11.64 12.49 11.30
C GLU A 175 -10.62 12.78 12.40
N ALA A 176 -9.33 12.91 12.06
CA ALA A 176 -8.30 13.24 13.02
C ALA A 176 -8.53 14.62 13.66
N TYR A 177 -8.91 15.63 12.87
CA TYR A 177 -9.31 16.94 13.39
C TYR A 177 -10.52 16.84 14.32
N ARG A 178 -11.52 16.02 14.00
CA ARG A 178 -12.66 15.77 14.90
C ARG A 178 -12.21 15.15 16.22
N SER A 179 -11.31 14.16 16.19
CA SER A 179 -10.74 13.58 17.41
C SER A 179 -9.96 14.60 18.24
N ILE A 180 -9.22 15.51 17.60
CA ILE A 180 -8.53 16.62 18.29
C ILE A 180 -9.57 17.55 18.93
N ALA A 181 -10.61 17.94 18.21
CA ALA A 181 -11.68 18.80 18.72
C ALA A 181 -12.39 18.18 19.94
N GLU A 182 -12.64 16.86 19.91
CA GLU A 182 -13.20 16.12 21.04
C GLU A 182 -12.26 16.11 22.25
N ARG A 183 -10.96 15.84 22.03
CA ARG A 183 -9.97 15.77 23.11
C ARG A 183 -9.71 17.12 23.77
N LEU A 184 -9.73 18.19 22.98
CA LEU A 184 -9.66 19.57 23.46
C LEU A 184 -11.00 20.09 24.00
N GLN A 185 -12.06 19.30 23.91
CA GLN A 185 -13.42 19.65 24.33
C GLN A 185 -13.92 20.97 23.72
N LEU A 186 -13.59 21.21 22.45
CA LEU A 186 -13.89 22.49 21.79
C LEU A 186 -15.41 22.76 21.80
N PRO A 187 -15.83 24.02 22.08
CA PRO A 187 -17.22 24.41 21.95
C PRO A 187 -17.71 24.20 20.51
N ARG A 188 -18.98 23.83 20.34
CA ARG A 188 -19.61 23.64 19.02
C ARG A 188 -19.00 22.56 18.12
N ARG A 189 -18.08 21.72 18.62
CA ARG A 189 -17.48 20.60 17.86
C ARG A 189 -18.49 19.59 17.27
N ASN A 190 -19.72 19.55 17.80
CA ASN A 190 -20.81 18.68 17.33
C ASN A 190 -21.87 19.44 16.52
N ASP A 191 -21.66 20.73 16.27
CA ASP A 191 -22.54 21.59 15.51
C ASP A 191 -22.38 21.26 14.00
N PRO A 192 -23.43 20.77 13.31
CA PRO A 192 -23.33 20.39 11.90
C PRO A 192 -23.04 21.57 10.97
N ASP A 193 -23.29 22.80 11.42
CA ASP A 193 -23.07 24.01 10.62
C ASP A 193 -21.65 24.61 10.80
N VAL A 194 -20.80 23.97 11.63
CA VAL A 194 -19.42 24.40 11.88
C VAL A 194 -18.44 23.50 11.16
N ASP A 195 -17.51 24.09 10.40
CA ASP A 195 -16.38 23.36 9.85
C ASP A 195 -15.39 23.02 10.98
N VAL A 196 -15.36 21.74 11.38
CA VAL A 196 -14.47 21.22 12.42
C VAL A 196 -12.99 21.45 12.08
N LEU A 197 -12.64 21.52 10.79
CA LEU A 197 -11.28 21.78 10.35
C LEU A 197 -10.84 23.19 10.72
N GLU A 198 -11.69 24.19 10.46
CA GLU A 198 -11.44 25.58 10.82
C GLU A 198 -11.42 25.74 12.35
N LEU A 199 -12.34 25.09 13.05
CA LEU A 199 -12.45 25.17 14.50
C LEU A 199 -11.14 24.73 15.19
N VAL A 200 -10.57 23.60 14.78
CA VAL A 200 -9.30 23.11 15.35
C VAL A 200 -8.13 23.97 14.91
N ARG A 201 -8.08 24.38 13.63
CA ARG A 201 -7.04 25.30 13.14
C ARG A 201 -7.00 26.55 14.00
N ASP A 202 -8.15 27.19 14.19
CA ASP A 202 -8.25 28.46 14.90
C ASP A 202 -7.91 28.28 16.37
N CYS A 203 -8.36 27.19 17.00
CA CYS A 203 -7.99 26.86 18.37
C CYS A 203 -6.48 26.67 18.54
N LEU A 204 -5.81 25.90 17.67
CA LEU A 204 -4.38 25.64 17.79
C LEU A 204 -3.50 26.87 17.51
N GLN A 205 -4.07 27.92 16.93
CA GLN A 205 -3.38 29.19 16.71
C GLN A 205 -3.49 30.16 17.89
N THR A 206 -4.32 29.88 18.90
CA THR A 206 -4.44 30.77 20.07
C THR A 206 -3.30 30.56 21.06
N GLU A 207 -3.08 31.54 21.95
CA GLU A 207 -2.05 31.43 22.99
C GLU A 207 -2.42 30.36 24.04
N GLU A 208 -3.71 30.13 24.28
CA GLU A 208 -4.22 29.14 25.23
C GLU A 208 -3.93 27.70 24.79
N ALA A 209 -3.71 27.44 23.50
CA ALA A 209 -3.32 26.13 23.00
C ALA A 209 -1.93 25.69 23.48
N GLY A 210 -1.11 26.62 24.00
CA GLY A 210 0.23 26.33 24.50
C GLY A 210 1.16 25.81 23.41
N SER A 211 2.17 25.03 23.81
CA SER A 211 3.10 24.39 22.88
C SER A 211 2.54 23.06 22.37
N TRP A 212 2.62 22.84 21.07
CA TRP A 212 2.16 21.59 20.48
C TRP A 212 3.00 21.13 19.29
N LEU A 213 2.96 19.81 19.06
CA LEU A 213 3.49 19.13 17.88
C LEU A 213 2.32 18.45 17.15
N MET A 214 2.10 18.79 15.89
CA MET A 214 1.18 18.08 15.01
C MET A 214 1.98 17.21 14.05
N ILE A 215 1.61 15.94 13.94
CA ILE A 215 2.21 14.98 13.02
C ILE A 215 1.23 14.77 11.86
N LEU A 216 1.60 15.20 10.65
CA LEU A 216 0.88 14.87 9.42
C LEU A 216 1.48 13.60 8.82
N ASP A 217 0.82 12.47 9.05
CA ASP A 217 1.34 11.16 8.69
C ASP A 217 0.83 10.69 7.32
N ASN A 218 1.73 10.22 6.44
CA ASN A 218 1.43 9.71 5.10
C ASN A 218 0.80 10.79 4.17
N ALA A 219 1.37 12.00 4.17
CA ALA A 219 0.96 13.12 3.32
C ALA A 219 1.53 12.98 1.88
N ASP A 220 1.11 11.95 1.15
CA ASP A 220 1.70 11.60 -0.15
C ASP A 220 1.06 12.33 -1.33
N ASP A 221 -0.26 12.55 -1.30
CA ASP A 221 -0.99 13.20 -2.39
C ASP A 221 -0.99 14.72 -2.22
N VAL A 222 -0.08 15.37 -2.96
CA VAL A 222 0.05 16.83 -3.00
C VAL A 222 -1.26 17.52 -3.39
N ASN A 223 -2.10 16.91 -4.22
CA ASN A 223 -3.30 17.56 -4.75
C ASN A 223 -4.36 17.80 -3.68
N LEU A 224 -4.34 17.03 -2.59
CA LEU A 224 -5.21 17.27 -1.42
C LEU A 224 -4.87 18.60 -0.73
N PHE A 225 -3.60 18.99 -0.77
CA PHE A 225 -3.06 20.16 -0.09
C PHE A 225 -2.93 21.37 -1.02
N TYR A 226 -2.57 21.15 -2.29
CA TYR A 226 -2.38 22.18 -3.31
C TYR A 226 -2.94 21.69 -4.66
N PRO A 227 -4.28 21.78 -4.86
CA PRO A 227 -4.91 21.36 -6.09
C PRO A 227 -4.33 22.07 -7.30
N ILE A 228 -3.99 21.31 -8.35
CA ILE A 228 -3.57 21.88 -9.63
C ILE A 228 -4.79 22.52 -10.30
N HIS A 229 -4.85 23.85 -10.28
CA HIS A 229 -5.80 24.58 -11.11
C HIS A 229 -5.32 24.52 -12.56
N ILE A 230 -5.94 23.68 -13.39
CA ILE A 230 -5.79 23.76 -14.85
C ILE A 230 -6.59 24.98 -15.35
N SER A 231 -6.17 26.18 -14.96
CA SER A 231 -6.66 27.43 -15.54
C SER A 231 -5.90 27.68 -16.83
N GLY A 232 -6.26 26.95 -17.90
CA GLY A 232 -5.62 27.11 -19.21
C GLY A 232 -6.32 26.45 -20.39
N ALA A 233 -7.06 25.36 -20.19
CA ALA A 233 -7.82 24.72 -21.27
C ALA A 233 -9.23 25.36 -21.41
N LYS A 234 -9.30 26.64 -21.79
CA LYS A 234 -10.55 27.21 -22.31
C LYS A 234 -10.63 26.99 -23.82
N ALA A 235 -11.78 26.47 -24.25
CA ALA A 235 -12.37 26.64 -25.56
C ALA A 235 -11.68 25.94 -26.76
N ALA A 236 -11.82 24.62 -26.86
CA ALA A 236 -11.66 23.94 -28.14
C ALA A 236 -12.57 22.71 -28.33
N THR A 237 -13.70 22.58 -27.64
CA THR A 237 -14.82 21.75 -28.08
C THR A 237 -16.10 22.30 -27.47
N GLY A 238 -16.81 23.11 -28.25
CA GLY A 238 -18.14 23.57 -27.89
C GLY A 238 -19.11 22.40 -27.94
N LEU A 239 -19.39 21.80 -26.79
CA LEU A 239 -20.58 20.99 -26.50
C LEU A 239 -20.80 21.09 -24.99
N ALA A 240 -21.55 22.12 -24.60
CA ALA A 240 -22.01 22.30 -23.24
C ALA A 240 -22.99 21.18 -22.88
N ASN A 241 -22.56 20.25 -22.03
CA ASN A 241 -23.47 19.47 -21.20
C ASN A 241 -23.47 20.10 -19.81
N GLU A 242 -24.56 20.80 -19.49
CA GLU A 242 -24.79 21.54 -18.23
C GLU A 242 -24.93 20.65 -16.97
N ASN A 243 -24.47 19.40 -16.98
CA ASN A 243 -24.61 18.47 -15.84
C ASN A 243 -23.28 18.07 -15.19
N THR A 244 -22.24 18.91 -15.26
CA THR A 244 -20.97 18.67 -14.54
C THR A 244 -20.49 19.92 -13.80
N ILE A 245 -21.41 20.59 -13.11
CA ILE A 245 -21.07 21.58 -12.07
C ILE A 245 -21.59 21.04 -10.74
N ALA A 246 -20.91 20.02 -10.23
CA ALA A 246 -20.73 19.85 -8.79
C ALA A 246 -19.26 20.18 -8.52
N ARG A 247 -18.91 21.47 -8.62
CA ARG A 247 -17.71 21.98 -7.97
C ARG A 247 -17.95 21.78 -6.48
N THR A 248 -17.31 20.80 -5.85
CA THR A 248 -17.27 20.77 -4.39
C THR A 248 -16.50 22.01 -3.96
N ASP A 249 -17.17 22.98 -3.33
CA ASP A 249 -16.61 24.21 -2.75
C ASP A 249 -15.64 23.95 -1.57
N GLN A 250 -14.89 22.85 -1.60
CA GLN A 250 -14.00 22.46 -0.50
C GLN A 250 -12.62 23.09 -0.69
N GLN A 251 -12.19 23.85 0.30
CA GLN A 251 -10.84 24.43 0.34
C GLN A 251 -9.75 23.34 0.35
N PRO A 252 -8.53 23.63 -0.11
CA PRO A 252 -7.39 22.73 0.06
C PRO A 252 -7.10 22.39 1.53
N LEU A 253 -6.60 21.18 1.82
CA LEU A 253 -6.25 20.79 3.20
C LEU A 253 -5.18 21.69 3.84
N ALA A 254 -4.29 22.27 3.02
CA ALA A 254 -3.28 23.21 3.50
C ALA A 254 -3.88 24.49 4.12
N ALA A 255 -5.13 24.86 3.77
CA ALA A 255 -5.83 26.00 4.36
C ALA A 255 -6.22 25.77 5.84
N TYR A 256 -6.24 24.51 6.28
CA TYR A 256 -6.62 24.11 7.63
C TYR A 256 -5.42 23.80 8.53
N LEU A 257 -4.19 23.92 8.00
CA LEU A 257 -2.98 23.78 8.79
C LEU A 257 -2.76 25.04 9.64
N PRO A 258 -2.56 24.92 10.97
CA PRO A 258 -2.31 26.07 11.83
C PRO A 258 -1.03 26.82 11.42
N LYS A 259 -1.11 28.15 11.35
CA LYS A 259 0.02 29.04 11.03
C LYS A 259 0.34 29.90 12.24
N CYS A 260 1.02 29.31 13.23
CA CYS A 260 1.38 29.98 14.47
C CYS A 260 2.82 29.69 14.89
N ARG A 261 3.33 30.46 15.86
CA ARG A 261 4.71 30.34 16.37
C ARG A 261 4.85 29.38 17.54
N ASN A 262 3.75 29.04 18.20
CA ASN A 262 3.70 28.15 19.37
C ASN A 262 3.50 26.67 18.99
N GLY A 263 3.35 26.37 17.70
CA GLY A 263 3.18 25.02 17.19
C GLY A 263 4.27 24.60 16.22
N THR A 264 4.52 23.29 16.12
CA THR A 264 5.36 22.70 15.07
C THR A 264 4.58 21.62 14.35
N ILE A 265 4.72 21.56 13.02
CA ILE A 265 4.15 20.49 12.19
C ILE A 265 5.30 19.62 11.68
N LEU A 266 5.25 18.32 11.98
CA LEU A 266 6.14 17.31 11.41
C LEU A 266 5.36 16.52 10.35
N VAL A 267 5.92 16.41 9.15
CA VAL A 267 5.27 15.72 8.02
C VAL A 267 6.03 14.44 7.71
N THR A 268 5.32 13.32 7.57
CA THR A 268 5.85 12.13 6.91
C THR A 268 5.19 12.00 5.53
N SER A 269 6.01 11.76 4.52
CA SER A 269 5.54 11.58 3.14
C SER A 269 6.54 10.73 2.36
N ARG A 270 6.04 9.91 1.44
CA ARG A 270 6.81 9.19 0.41
C ARG A 270 7.07 10.05 -0.83
N SER A 271 6.33 11.15 -1.01
CA SER A 271 6.50 12.08 -2.12
C SER A 271 7.39 13.26 -1.72
N MET A 272 8.51 13.43 -2.43
CA MET A 272 9.38 14.61 -2.25
C MET A 272 8.66 15.91 -2.63
N ASP A 273 7.82 15.91 -3.68
CA ASP A 273 7.05 17.10 -4.10
C ASP A 273 6.05 17.52 -3.02
N ALA A 274 5.33 16.55 -2.43
CA ALA A 274 4.44 16.83 -1.31
C ALA A 274 5.20 17.41 -0.10
N ALA A 275 6.36 16.83 0.24
CA ALA A 275 7.21 17.32 1.33
C ALA A 275 7.72 18.75 1.07
N GLU A 276 8.18 19.06 -0.15
CA GLU A 276 8.67 20.39 -0.52
C GLU A 276 7.58 21.44 -0.47
N ARG A 277 6.41 21.16 -0.99
CA ARG A 277 5.29 22.13 -0.99
C ARG A 277 4.72 22.36 0.41
N LEU A 278 4.64 21.31 1.24
CA LEU A 278 4.12 21.42 2.60
C LEU A 278 5.11 22.11 3.56
N THR A 279 6.41 21.88 3.40
CA THR A 279 7.44 22.48 4.26
C THR A 279 7.94 23.83 3.73
N GLY A 280 7.76 24.11 2.45
CA GLY A 280 8.21 25.33 1.77
C GLY A 280 9.73 25.47 1.67
N SER A 281 10.51 24.47 2.08
CA SER A 281 11.97 24.54 2.09
C SER A 281 12.62 23.16 2.08
N HIS A 282 13.49 22.93 1.10
CA HIS A 282 14.29 21.70 1.02
C HIS A 282 15.20 21.50 2.25
N LYS A 283 15.56 22.59 2.96
CA LYS A 283 16.38 22.51 4.19
C LYS A 283 15.63 21.90 5.39
N ALA A 284 14.30 21.92 5.35
CA ALA A 284 13.45 21.33 6.40
C ALA A 284 13.14 19.84 6.14
N ILE A 285 13.66 19.27 5.04
CA ILE A 285 13.37 17.90 4.64
C ILE A 285 14.50 16.97 5.07
N HIS A 286 14.15 15.99 5.89
CA HIS A 286 15.05 14.93 6.30
C HIS A 286 14.74 13.66 5.51
N ARG A 287 15.62 13.33 4.56
CA ARG A 287 15.53 12.06 3.83
C ARG A 287 15.93 10.91 4.74
N VAL A 288 15.02 9.94 4.88
CA VAL A 288 15.27 8.69 5.60
C VAL A 288 15.80 7.68 4.58
N SER A 289 17.12 7.52 4.56
CA SER A 289 17.82 6.54 3.71
C SER A 289 17.62 5.10 4.22
N THR A 290 18.03 4.12 3.41
CA THR A 290 18.22 2.74 3.88
C THR A 290 19.27 2.71 4.99
N MET A 291 19.23 1.64 5.81
CA MET A 291 20.18 1.51 6.92
C MET A 291 21.60 1.36 6.38
N ASP A 292 22.57 1.92 7.10
CA ASP A 292 23.97 1.57 6.87
C ASP A 292 24.27 0.13 7.37
N ASP A 293 25.48 -0.36 7.10
CA ASP A 293 25.92 -1.68 7.54
C ASP A 293 25.72 -1.87 9.06
N ALA A 294 26.20 -0.93 9.88
CA ALA A 294 26.16 -1.05 11.33
C ALA A 294 24.71 -1.09 11.85
N GLN A 295 23.85 -0.22 11.34
CA GLN A 295 22.42 -0.14 11.65
C GLN A 295 21.68 -1.41 11.22
N GLY A 296 21.91 -1.90 10.00
CA GLY A 296 21.30 -3.12 9.48
C GLY A 296 21.69 -4.35 10.29
N PHE A 297 22.98 -4.48 10.63
CA PHE A 297 23.47 -5.54 11.51
C PHE A 297 22.88 -5.45 12.92
N GLN A 298 22.75 -4.25 13.47
CA GLN A 298 22.17 -4.06 14.80
C GLN A 298 20.69 -4.43 14.82
N LEU A 299 19.92 -4.01 13.82
CA LEU A 299 18.51 -4.38 13.69
C LEU A 299 18.36 -5.90 13.53
N PHE A 300 19.16 -6.52 12.66
CA PHE A 300 19.12 -7.96 12.43
C PHE A 300 19.47 -8.73 13.71
N ARG A 301 20.50 -8.29 14.45
CA ARG A 301 20.86 -8.87 15.75
C ARG A 301 19.75 -8.74 16.79
N ASN A 302 19.05 -7.61 16.82
CA ASN A 302 17.94 -7.40 17.75
C ASN A 302 16.71 -8.26 17.41
N LYS A 303 16.61 -8.75 16.18
CA LYS A 303 15.43 -9.49 15.68
C LYS A 303 15.68 -10.98 15.49
N LEU A 304 16.91 -11.43 15.27
CA LEU A 304 17.27 -12.84 15.10
C LEU A 304 17.63 -13.46 16.45
N ASP A 305 17.08 -14.64 16.75
CA ASP A 305 17.37 -15.35 18.00
C ASP A 305 18.70 -16.11 17.90
N GLY A 306 19.61 -15.88 18.86
CA GLY A 306 20.88 -16.59 18.98
C GLY A 306 22.03 -16.01 18.15
N ASP A 307 23.20 -16.67 18.23
CA ASP A 307 24.37 -16.29 17.44
C ASP A 307 24.21 -16.69 15.97
N PHE A 308 24.78 -15.87 15.09
CA PHE A 308 24.73 -16.08 13.66
C PHE A 308 26.06 -15.78 12.98
N ASP A 309 26.27 -16.44 11.83
CA ASP A 309 27.41 -16.15 10.96
C ASP A 309 27.29 -14.74 10.37
N LYS A 310 28.27 -13.89 10.72
CA LYS A 310 28.33 -12.49 10.28
C LYS A 310 28.49 -12.36 8.77
N HIS A 311 29.19 -13.29 8.10
CA HIS A 311 29.36 -13.24 6.65
C HIS A 311 28.05 -13.57 5.93
N ALA A 312 27.37 -14.65 6.34
CA ALA A 312 26.05 -14.98 5.80
C ALA A 312 25.01 -13.87 6.06
N ALA A 313 25.07 -13.25 7.24
CA ALA A 313 24.22 -12.10 7.56
C ALA A 313 24.55 -10.89 6.67
N ALA A 314 25.82 -10.58 6.43
CA ALA A 314 26.22 -9.49 5.51
C ALA A 314 25.61 -9.67 4.12
N ASP A 315 25.70 -10.88 3.57
CA ASP A 315 25.20 -11.16 2.23
C ASP A 315 23.67 -11.11 2.15
N LEU A 316 22.97 -11.50 3.22
CA LEU A 316 21.53 -11.36 3.33
C LEU A 316 21.12 -9.88 3.43
N LEU A 317 21.75 -9.10 4.30
CA LEU A 317 21.44 -7.68 4.48
C LEU A 317 21.64 -6.90 3.17
N ARG A 318 22.72 -7.20 2.44
CA ARG A 318 22.96 -6.64 1.10
C ARG A 318 21.88 -7.05 0.11
N ALA A 319 21.42 -8.31 0.13
CA ALA A 319 20.33 -8.77 -0.73
C ALA A 319 18.97 -8.14 -0.38
N LEU A 320 18.78 -7.74 0.88
CA LEU A 320 17.61 -7.03 1.37
C LEU A 320 17.75 -5.50 1.29
N ASP A 321 18.78 -5.02 0.60
CA ASP A 321 19.06 -3.60 0.34
C ASP A 321 19.04 -2.74 1.62
N TYR A 322 19.37 -3.36 2.75
CA TYR A 322 19.33 -2.78 4.09
C TYR A 322 17.98 -2.11 4.45
N ILE A 323 16.86 -2.58 3.88
CA ILE A 323 15.52 -2.06 4.17
C ILE A 323 15.05 -2.62 5.53
N PRO A 324 14.76 -1.77 6.54
CA PRO A 324 14.44 -2.21 7.90
C PRO A 324 13.29 -3.23 7.98
N LEU A 325 12.25 -3.01 7.18
CA LEU A 325 11.09 -3.89 7.13
C LEU A 325 11.44 -5.26 6.54
N ALA A 326 12.23 -5.30 5.47
CA ALA A 326 12.68 -6.54 4.83
C ALA A 326 13.60 -7.34 5.78
N ILE A 327 14.50 -6.66 6.48
CA ILE A 327 15.38 -7.25 7.51
C ILE A 327 14.55 -7.89 8.63
N THR A 328 13.56 -7.16 9.16
CA THR A 328 12.70 -7.65 10.25
C THR A 328 11.90 -8.86 9.81
N GLN A 329 11.38 -8.87 8.58
CA GLN A 329 10.64 -10.00 8.02
C GLN A 329 11.53 -11.24 7.83
N ALA A 330 12.73 -11.05 7.28
CA ALA A 330 13.67 -12.15 7.08
C ALA A 330 14.08 -12.77 8.42
N ALA A 331 14.42 -11.96 9.42
CA ALA A 331 14.77 -12.44 10.76
C ALA A 331 13.63 -13.25 11.40
N ALA A 332 12.40 -12.72 11.38
CA ALA A 332 11.24 -13.42 11.92
C ALA A 332 10.93 -14.73 11.17
N TYR A 333 11.07 -14.76 9.84
CA TYR A 333 10.91 -15.97 9.05
C TYR A 333 11.91 -17.05 9.45
N ILE A 334 13.18 -16.65 9.63
CA ILE A 334 14.26 -17.54 10.03
C ILE A 334 13.99 -18.08 11.44
N ASN A 335 13.70 -17.22 12.43
CA ASN A 335 13.41 -17.64 13.81
C ASN A 335 12.26 -18.65 13.87
N ARG A 336 11.15 -18.36 13.18
CA ARG A 336 9.96 -19.22 13.17
C ARG A 336 10.23 -20.62 12.61
N ARG A 337 11.26 -20.78 11.79
CA ARG A 337 11.59 -22.03 11.10
C ARG A 337 12.93 -22.60 11.55
N ALA A 338 13.59 -22.00 12.53
CA ALA A 338 14.79 -22.54 13.13
C ALA A 338 14.48 -23.91 13.79
N PRO A 339 15.41 -24.88 13.74
CA PRO A 339 16.72 -24.85 13.06
C PRO A 339 16.66 -25.27 11.58
N ARG A 340 15.47 -25.51 11.02
CA ARG A 340 15.31 -26.07 9.65
C ARG A 340 15.68 -25.08 8.55
N ILE A 341 15.60 -23.78 8.83
CA ILE A 341 16.01 -22.72 7.93
C ILE A 341 17.14 -21.93 8.59
N SER A 342 18.27 -21.85 7.91
CA SER A 342 19.40 -20.97 8.26
C SER A 342 19.36 -19.70 7.43
N ILE A 343 20.18 -18.71 7.79
CA ILE A 343 20.39 -17.48 7.01
C ILE A 343 20.76 -17.81 5.56
N LYS A 344 21.70 -18.75 5.38
CA LYS A 344 22.14 -19.19 4.05
C LYS A 344 20.99 -19.82 3.25
N SER A 345 20.23 -20.73 3.86
CA SER A 345 19.08 -21.36 3.20
C SER A 345 17.99 -20.35 2.81
N TYR A 346 17.75 -19.34 3.65
CA TYR A 346 16.85 -18.23 3.32
C TYR A 346 17.37 -17.43 2.13
N LEU A 347 18.64 -17.04 2.15
CA LEU A 347 19.27 -16.26 1.08
C LEU A 347 19.29 -17.02 -0.26
N ASP A 348 19.59 -18.31 -0.24
CA ASP A 348 19.56 -19.17 -1.42
C ASP A 348 18.14 -19.21 -2.02
N THR A 349 17.12 -19.38 -1.18
CA THR A 349 15.71 -19.33 -1.61
C THR A 349 15.33 -17.93 -2.14
N PHE A 350 15.84 -16.88 -1.52
CA PHE A 350 15.58 -15.49 -1.93
C PHE A 350 16.18 -15.17 -3.31
N ARG A 351 17.33 -15.75 -3.64
CA ARG A 351 18.02 -15.58 -4.93
C ARG A 351 17.59 -16.60 -5.99
N GLU A 352 16.81 -17.62 -5.63
CA GLU A 352 16.41 -18.72 -6.51
C GLU A 352 15.61 -18.24 -7.73
N SER A 353 14.64 -17.32 -7.53
CA SER A 353 13.84 -16.72 -8.59
C SER A 353 13.02 -15.54 -8.07
N ASP A 354 12.55 -14.67 -8.97
CA ASP A 354 11.67 -13.54 -8.62
C ASP A 354 10.36 -14.00 -7.96
N LYS A 355 9.83 -15.15 -8.38
CA LYS A 355 8.65 -15.76 -7.75
C LYS A 355 8.92 -16.16 -6.29
N LYS A 356 10.10 -16.68 -5.98
CA LYS A 356 10.50 -17.06 -4.63
C LYS A 356 10.80 -15.83 -3.78
N LYS A 357 11.52 -14.85 -4.33
CA LYS A 357 11.77 -13.53 -3.75
C LYS A 357 10.46 -12.85 -3.36
N GLY A 358 9.53 -12.72 -4.30
CA GLY A 358 8.20 -12.18 -4.07
C GLY A 358 7.42 -12.97 -3.03
N SER A 359 7.46 -14.32 -3.07
CA SER A 359 6.80 -15.16 -2.06
C SER A 359 7.39 -14.99 -0.65
N LEU A 360 8.68 -14.68 -0.51
CA LEU A 360 9.32 -14.45 0.79
C LEU A 360 9.00 -13.06 1.33
N LEU A 361 9.03 -12.05 0.46
CA LEU A 361 8.72 -10.65 0.79
C LEU A 361 7.23 -10.37 0.97
N ASN A 362 6.36 -11.26 0.50
CA ASN A 362 4.90 -11.16 0.66
C ASN A 362 4.37 -11.88 1.91
N ARG A 363 5.25 -12.49 2.72
CA ARG A 363 4.84 -13.24 3.91
C ARG A 363 4.84 -12.37 5.15
N ASP A 364 3.69 -12.34 5.81
CA ASP A 364 3.53 -11.66 7.08
C ASP A 364 4.38 -12.31 8.18
N ALA A 365 5.30 -11.53 8.72
CA ALA A 365 6.23 -11.94 9.76
C ALA A 365 5.67 -11.77 11.19
N GLY A 366 4.55 -11.07 11.38
CA GLY A 366 3.96 -10.82 12.70
C GLY A 366 4.92 -10.17 13.70
N ASP A 367 4.95 -8.83 13.78
CA ASP A 367 5.70 -8.10 14.81
C ASP A 367 4.79 -7.72 15.98
N LEU A 368 5.15 -8.16 17.20
CA LEU A 368 4.42 -7.93 18.47
C LEU A 368 4.33 -6.44 18.86
N ARG A 369 5.16 -5.56 18.29
CA ARG A 369 5.11 -4.11 18.56
C ARG A 369 4.17 -3.35 17.62
N ARG A 370 3.42 -4.07 16.78
CA ARG A 370 2.47 -3.53 15.81
C ARG A 370 1.11 -4.18 16.00
N TYR A 371 0.05 -3.51 15.54
CA TYR A 371 -1.31 -4.07 15.52
C TYR A 371 -1.28 -5.48 14.91
N GLU A 372 -1.89 -6.46 15.60
CA GLU A 372 -1.84 -7.92 15.31
C GLU A 372 -2.38 -8.36 13.93
N THR A 373 -2.77 -7.43 13.05
CA THR A 373 -3.61 -7.70 11.87
C THR A 373 -3.16 -7.03 10.56
N VAL A 374 -2.06 -6.28 10.56
CA VAL A 374 -1.50 -5.66 9.34
C VAL A 374 -0.36 -6.52 8.81
N SER A 375 -0.49 -7.05 7.57
CA SER A 375 0.59 -7.88 7.01
C SER A 375 1.88 -7.08 6.84
N ASN A 376 2.99 -7.73 7.10
CA ASN A 376 4.31 -7.19 6.82
C ASN A 376 4.73 -7.68 5.43
N SER A 377 4.24 -7.07 4.35
CA SER A 377 4.66 -7.43 2.99
C SER A 377 5.40 -6.26 2.34
N VAL A 378 6.70 -6.46 2.07
CA VAL A 378 7.49 -5.46 1.34
C VAL A 378 6.97 -5.30 -0.09
N VAL A 379 6.52 -6.39 -0.73
CA VAL A 379 5.96 -6.36 -2.10
C VAL A 379 4.73 -5.48 -2.17
N THR A 380 3.88 -5.58 -1.16
CA THR A 380 2.62 -4.84 -1.11
C THR A 380 2.88 -3.35 -0.90
N THR A 381 3.85 -2.95 -0.06
CA THR A 381 4.26 -1.54 0.09
C THR A 381 4.72 -0.93 -1.24
N TRP A 382 5.49 -1.68 -2.04
CA TRP A 382 5.97 -1.21 -3.35
C TRP A 382 4.87 -1.01 -4.37
N GLN A 383 3.89 -1.92 -4.42
CA GLN A 383 2.76 -1.81 -5.33
C GLN A 383 1.93 -0.54 -5.06
N VAL A 384 1.85 -0.06 -3.80
CA VAL A 384 1.17 1.22 -3.48
C VAL A 384 1.90 2.38 -4.13
N THR A 385 3.21 2.43 -3.92
CA THR A 385 4.03 3.53 -4.44
C THR A 385 3.95 3.54 -5.96
N PHE A 386 3.94 2.36 -6.59
CA PHE A 386 3.74 2.23 -8.02
C PHE A 386 2.38 2.79 -8.49
N GLU A 387 1.28 2.42 -7.84
CA GLU A 387 -0.05 2.93 -8.23
C GLU A 387 -0.19 4.44 -7.99
N GLN A 388 0.42 4.95 -6.91
CA GLN A 388 0.48 6.39 -6.64
C GLN A 388 1.23 7.13 -7.75
N ILE A 389 2.39 6.63 -8.17
CA ILE A 389 3.15 7.18 -9.30
C ILE A 389 2.32 7.07 -10.59
N ARG A 390 1.64 5.96 -10.81
CA ARG A 390 0.79 5.77 -11.99
C ARG A 390 -0.34 6.80 -12.05
N HIS A 391 -0.92 7.16 -10.90
CA HIS A 391 -1.95 8.18 -10.81
C HIS A 391 -1.38 9.61 -10.98
N GLU A 392 -0.23 9.90 -10.37
CA GLU A 392 0.42 11.22 -10.43
C GLU A 392 1.04 11.50 -11.81
N ARG A 393 1.80 10.55 -12.35
CA ARG A 393 2.49 10.64 -13.64
C ARG A 393 2.58 9.27 -14.31
N PRO A 394 1.60 8.90 -15.15
CA PRO A 394 1.56 7.58 -15.82
C PRO A 394 2.82 7.23 -16.62
N SER A 395 3.49 8.21 -17.23
CA SER A 395 4.74 8.03 -17.97
C SER A 395 5.87 7.57 -17.05
N ALA A 396 6.00 8.13 -15.84
CA ALA A 396 7.00 7.72 -14.86
C ALA A 396 6.80 6.26 -14.41
N ALA A 397 5.54 5.82 -14.27
CA ALA A 397 5.24 4.40 -14.02
C ALA A 397 5.63 3.49 -15.19
N LYS A 398 5.49 3.97 -16.44
CA LYS A 398 5.96 3.27 -17.65
C LYS A 398 7.48 3.20 -17.68
N LEU A 399 8.19 4.29 -17.34
CA LEU A 399 9.65 4.31 -17.22
C LEU A 399 10.13 3.29 -16.18
N LEU A 400 9.53 3.29 -14.99
CA LEU A 400 9.86 2.34 -13.92
C LEU A 400 9.61 0.89 -14.35
N SER A 401 8.51 0.63 -15.06
CA SER A 401 8.22 -0.70 -15.63
C SER A 401 9.27 -1.08 -16.68
N PHE A 402 9.71 -0.13 -17.52
CA PHE A 402 10.73 -0.34 -18.53
C PHE A 402 12.10 -0.64 -17.90
N MET A 403 12.48 0.07 -16.83
CA MET A 403 13.70 -0.16 -16.08
C MET A 403 13.79 -1.58 -15.50
N SER A 404 12.65 -2.22 -15.19
CA SER A 404 12.60 -3.59 -14.67
C SER A 404 13.13 -4.67 -15.64
N PHE A 405 13.26 -4.34 -16.93
CA PHE A 405 13.87 -5.24 -17.92
C PHE A 405 15.40 -5.24 -17.88
N PHE A 406 16.02 -4.28 -17.20
CA PHE A 406 17.48 -4.14 -17.13
C PHE A 406 18.05 -4.73 -15.84
N ASN A 407 19.38 -4.83 -15.78
CA ASN A 407 20.05 -5.04 -14.50
C ASN A 407 19.81 -3.79 -13.64
N PRO A 408 19.28 -3.92 -12.41
CA PRO A 408 18.92 -2.77 -11.57
C PRO A 408 20.12 -1.90 -11.15
N GLN A 409 21.35 -2.34 -11.41
CA GLN A 409 22.56 -1.61 -11.04
C GLN A 409 23.27 -1.07 -12.28
N GLY A 410 23.40 0.26 -12.38
CA GLY A 410 24.19 0.93 -13.42
C GLY A 410 23.55 0.89 -14.81
N ILE A 411 22.24 1.10 -14.91
CA ILE A 411 21.52 1.24 -16.18
C ILE A 411 22.01 2.51 -16.87
N PRO A 412 22.58 2.45 -18.08
CA PRO A 412 22.98 3.65 -18.79
C PRO A 412 21.74 4.48 -19.20
N GLU A 413 21.73 5.77 -18.87
CA GLU A 413 20.59 6.67 -19.15
C GLU A 413 20.12 6.64 -20.60
N PHE A 414 21.05 6.60 -21.56
CA PHE A 414 20.73 6.65 -22.98
C PHE A 414 19.83 5.50 -23.45
N VAL A 415 19.84 4.35 -22.76
CA VAL A 415 19.00 3.20 -23.09
C VAL A 415 17.55 3.42 -22.64
N LEU A 416 17.34 4.32 -21.68
CA LEU A 416 16.03 4.59 -21.12
C LEU A 416 15.25 5.64 -21.90
N TYR A 417 15.87 6.43 -22.79
CA TYR A 417 15.19 7.51 -23.51
C TYR A 417 14.01 7.03 -24.40
N ASP A 418 14.04 5.79 -24.87
CA ASP A 418 13.01 5.24 -25.75
C ASP A 418 11.87 4.51 -24.99
N TYR A 419 11.82 4.60 -23.65
CA TYR A 419 10.78 3.92 -22.83
C TYR A 419 9.34 4.31 -23.22
N ASN A 420 9.17 5.48 -23.83
CA ASN A 420 7.88 6.02 -24.25
C ASN A 420 7.74 6.17 -25.77
N ALA A 421 8.67 5.63 -26.58
CA ALA A 421 8.62 5.74 -28.03
C ALA A 421 7.41 4.96 -28.60
N ASP A 422 6.51 5.67 -29.29
CA ASP A 422 5.54 5.07 -30.20
C ASP A 422 6.20 5.00 -31.59
N PRO A 423 6.31 3.82 -32.25
CA PRO A 423 6.97 3.70 -33.55
C PRO A 423 6.40 4.61 -34.66
N THR A 424 5.24 5.24 -34.44
CA THR A 424 4.56 6.11 -35.40
C THR A 424 4.73 7.61 -35.15
N ASP A 425 5.34 8.03 -34.03
CA ASP A 425 5.51 9.45 -33.70
C ASP A 425 6.95 9.92 -33.96
N GLU A 426 7.13 10.82 -34.93
CA GLU A 426 8.34 11.64 -35.07
C GLU A 426 8.33 12.76 -33.99
N ALA A 427 8.44 12.36 -32.72
CA ALA A 427 8.52 13.31 -31.62
C ALA A 427 9.86 14.08 -31.64
N ASP A 428 9.81 15.37 -31.32
CA ASP A 428 11.00 16.20 -31.15
C ASP A 428 11.88 15.65 -30.01
N ARG A 429 13.17 15.43 -30.28
CA ARG A 429 14.12 14.81 -29.33
C ARG A 429 14.27 15.62 -28.05
N ASP A 430 14.12 16.94 -28.12
CA ASP A 430 14.21 17.79 -26.92
C ASP A 430 12.97 17.62 -26.03
N VAL A 431 11.78 17.43 -26.60
CA VAL A 431 10.54 17.15 -25.84
C VAL A 431 10.57 15.78 -25.16
N VAL A 432 11.15 14.77 -25.82
CA VAL A 432 11.32 13.43 -25.25
C VAL A 432 12.31 13.45 -24.07
N ARG A 433 13.40 14.23 -24.18
CA ARG A 433 14.38 14.36 -23.11
C ARG A 433 13.82 15.10 -21.90
N ASP A 434 13.09 16.21 -22.09
CA ASP A 434 12.46 16.94 -20.99
C ASP A 434 11.39 16.09 -20.28
N SER A 435 10.62 15.30 -21.04
CA SER A 435 9.65 14.36 -20.47
C SER A 435 10.31 13.23 -19.66
N PHE A 436 11.49 12.76 -20.09
CA PHE A 436 12.29 11.76 -19.39
C PHE A 436 12.88 12.29 -18.08
N GLU A 437 13.45 13.50 -18.08
CA GLU A 437 14.02 14.11 -16.87
C GLU A 437 12.95 14.32 -15.80
N ASP A 438 11.78 14.84 -16.19
CA ASP A 438 10.63 14.96 -15.28
C ASP A 438 10.18 13.60 -14.71
N ASP A 439 10.12 12.55 -15.54
CA ASP A 439 9.75 11.21 -15.10
C ASP A 439 10.79 10.65 -14.12
N LEU A 440 12.07 10.85 -14.42
CA LEU A 440 13.18 10.43 -13.57
C LEU A 440 13.15 11.18 -12.23
N ASP A 441 12.84 12.47 -12.24
CA ASP A 441 12.70 13.28 -11.03
C ASP A 441 11.51 12.84 -10.16
N ILE A 442 10.39 12.42 -10.75
CA ILE A 442 9.29 11.78 -10.00
C ILE A 442 9.78 10.49 -9.34
N LEU A 443 10.45 9.61 -10.08
CA LEU A 443 10.95 8.33 -9.53
C LEU A 443 12.00 8.55 -8.43
N ARG A 444 12.86 9.57 -8.56
CA ARG A 444 13.81 10.00 -7.51
C ARG A 444 13.08 10.62 -6.32
N GLY A 445 12.01 11.37 -6.57
CA GLY A 445 11.15 11.97 -5.55
C GLY A 445 10.50 10.93 -4.64
N TYR A 446 10.15 9.77 -5.19
CA TYR A 446 9.68 8.61 -4.44
C TYR A 446 10.81 7.74 -3.86
N SER A 447 12.07 8.11 -4.09
CA SER A 447 13.26 7.33 -3.69
C SER A 447 13.25 5.89 -4.24
N LEU A 448 12.74 5.69 -5.47
CA LEU A 448 12.76 4.38 -6.12
C LEU A 448 14.02 4.16 -6.97
N VAL A 449 14.59 5.26 -7.45
CA VAL A 449 15.78 5.28 -8.29
C VAL A 449 16.81 6.28 -7.78
N SER A 450 18.08 6.00 -8.03
CA SER A 450 19.17 6.95 -7.81
C SER A 450 20.00 7.11 -9.09
N VAL A 451 20.60 8.29 -9.25
CA VAL A 451 21.41 8.66 -10.41
C VAL A 451 22.80 9.02 -9.91
N THR A 452 23.82 8.53 -10.61
CA THR A 452 25.22 8.84 -10.33
C THR A 452 25.70 10.01 -11.18
N GLU A 453 26.74 10.72 -10.73
CA GLU A 453 27.36 11.82 -11.50
C GLU A 453 27.86 11.38 -12.89
N THR A 454 28.04 10.07 -13.11
CA THR A 454 28.47 9.47 -14.38
C THR A 454 27.32 9.07 -15.31
N GLY A 455 26.06 9.42 -15.00
CA GLY A 455 24.89 9.14 -15.85
C GLY A 455 24.38 7.69 -15.77
N GLY A 456 24.68 7.00 -14.67
CA GLY A 456 24.16 5.65 -14.39
C GLY A 456 22.95 5.73 -13.47
N VAL A 457 21.84 5.09 -13.87
CA VAL A 457 20.60 4.96 -13.08
C VAL A 457 20.57 3.62 -12.35
N PHE A 458 20.16 3.65 -11.08
CA PHE A 458 20.11 2.49 -10.21
C PHE A 458 18.70 2.34 -9.62
N LEU A 459 18.15 1.15 -9.73
CA LEU A 459 16.88 0.73 -9.12
C LEU A 459 17.19 -0.02 -7.80
N HIS A 460 16.38 0.19 -6.77
CA HIS A 460 16.51 -0.56 -5.52
C HIS A 460 16.40 -2.08 -5.76
N ALA A 461 17.29 -2.89 -5.16
CA ALA A 461 17.41 -4.30 -5.51
C ALA A 461 16.15 -5.12 -5.17
N ILE A 462 15.35 -4.68 -4.19
CA ILE A 462 14.09 -5.31 -3.82
C ILE A 462 12.97 -5.05 -4.82
N LEU A 463 13.05 -3.98 -5.63
CA LEU A 463 12.08 -3.65 -6.67
C LEU A 463 12.15 -4.55 -7.91
N ASP A 464 13.29 -5.21 -8.13
CA ASP A 464 13.47 -6.12 -9.26
C ASP A 464 12.77 -7.46 -8.94
N ILE A 465 11.44 -7.45 -8.98
CA ILE A 465 10.60 -8.66 -9.00
C ILE A 465 10.00 -8.71 -10.39
N ARG A 466 10.67 -9.41 -11.31
CA ARG A 466 10.19 -9.51 -12.69
C ARG A 466 8.90 -10.30 -12.69
N GLY A 467 7.82 -9.66 -13.12
CA GLY A 467 6.57 -10.35 -13.41
C GLY A 467 6.83 -11.39 -14.48
N GLY A 468 6.90 -12.66 -14.09
CA GLY A 468 6.92 -13.75 -15.05
C GLY A 468 5.63 -13.66 -15.88
N GLN A 469 5.81 -13.55 -17.20
CA GLN A 469 4.72 -13.65 -18.18
C GLN A 469 3.90 -14.92 -18.00
#